data_AF-A0A397W8P7-F1
#
_entry.id   AF-A0A397W8P7-F1
#
_cell.length_a   1.000
_cell.length_b   1.000
_cell.length_c   1.000
_cell.angle_alpha   90.00
_cell.angle_beta   90.00
_cell.angle_gamma   90.00
#
_symmetry.space_group_name_H-M   'P 1'
#
loop_
_entity.id
_entity.type
_entity.pdbx_description
1 polymer ?
#
loop_
_entity_poly.entity_id
_entity_poly.type
_entity_poly.pdbx_seq_one_letter_code
_entity_poly.pdbx_strand_id
1 'polypeptide(L)'
;MNTRNQSVLIFIIAFVLFIDFSYTAQDVNIVKRIIPQLLKLKKTGEHKMVLEVRWDGIGIKNHESVITKFYGCTPNGTLTFKRDKKKHKFSDRKTTYELAIHETKVPVECFLEFIGDLQTNTTFRFHT
;
A
#
# COMPACT_ATOMS: atom_id res chain seq x y z
N MET A 1 -55.19 -9.32 26.08
CA MET A 1 -53.72 -9.25 25.94
C MET A 1 -53.19 -8.28 26.99
N ASN A 2 -52.25 -8.72 27.82
CA ASN A 2 -51.73 -7.95 28.96
C ASN A 2 -50.77 -6.85 28.44
N THR A 3 -51.12 -5.58 28.66
CA THR A 3 -50.34 -4.40 28.19
C THR A 3 -48.87 -4.46 28.62
N ARG A 4 -48.59 -5.06 29.78
CA ARG A 4 -47.23 -5.29 30.28
C ARG A 4 -46.40 -6.22 29.37
N ASN A 5 -47.02 -7.26 28.81
CA ASN A 5 -46.33 -8.20 27.91
C ASN A 5 -46.06 -7.58 26.54
N GLN A 6 -46.94 -6.68 26.06
CA GLN A 6 -46.70 -5.94 24.81
C GLN A 6 -45.52 -4.97 24.93
N SER A 7 -45.42 -4.22 26.04
CA SER A 7 -44.31 -3.28 26.24
C SER A 7 -42.95 -3.97 26.33
N VAL A 8 -42.89 -5.14 26.99
CA VAL A 8 -41.66 -5.95 27.07
C VAL A 8 -41.22 -6.44 25.69
N LEU A 9 -42.17 -6.92 24.87
CA LEU A 9 -41.89 -7.39 23.51
C LEU A 9 -41.36 -6.26 22.60
N ILE A 10 -41.96 -5.07 22.68
CA ILE A 10 -41.51 -3.91 21.92
C ILE A 10 -40.08 -3.50 22.33
N PHE A 11 -39.78 -3.54 23.64
CA PHE A 11 -38.45 -3.19 24.14
C PHE A 11 -37.38 -4.18 23.66
N ILE A 12 -37.68 -5.48 23.65
CA ILE A 12 -36.78 -6.53 23.14
C ILE A 12 -36.52 -6.33 21.65
N ILE A 13 -37.57 -6.08 20.86
CA ILE A 13 -37.43 -5.85 19.41
C ILE A 13 -36.60 -4.60 19.13
N ALA A 14 -36.87 -3.50 19.84
CA ALA A 14 -36.11 -2.26 19.70
C ALA A 14 -34.63 -2.44 20.07
N PHE A 15 -34.34 -3.24 21.10
CA PHE A 15 -32.98 -3.54 21.53
C PHE A 15 -32.23 -4.39 20.50
N VAL A 16 -32.88 -5.41 19.91
CA VAL A 16 -32.29 -6.23 18.84
C VAL A 16 -32.01 -5.37 17.60
N LEU A 17 -32.96 -4.54 17.17
CA LEU A 17 -32.78 -3.64 16.03
C LEU A 17 -31.65 -2.61 16.26
N PHE A 18 -31.50 -2.11 17.49
CA PHE A 18 -30.42 -1.18 17.84
C PHE A 18 -29.04 -1.85 17.82
N ILE A 19 -28.96 -3.10 18.26
CA ILE A 19 -27.73 -3.89 18.20
C ILE A 19 -27.33 -4.14 16.74
N ASP A 20 -28.26 -4.59 15.89
CA ASP A 20 -28.00 -4.84 14.47
C ASP A 20 -27.55 -3.56 13.73
N PHE A 21 -28.21 -2.43 13.99
CA PHE A 21 -27.81 -1.14 13.42
C PHE A 21 -26.39 -0.73 13.85
N SER A 22 -26.05 -0.94 15.12
CA SER A 22 -24.72 -0.61 15.66
C SER A 22 -23.60 -1.48 15.07
N TYR A 23 -23.85 -2.76 14.80
CA TYR A 23 -22.88 -3.64 14.13
C TYR A 23 -22.67 -3.26 12.67
N THR A 24 -23.71 -2.78 11.96
CA THR A 24 -23.55 -2.29 10.57
C THR A 24 -22.85 -0.92 10.48
N ALA A 25 -22.91 -0.11 11.54
CA ALA A 25 -22.25 1.20 11.58
C ALA A 25 -20.73 1.14 11.81
N GLN A 26 -20.17 -0.05 12.10
CA GLN A 26 -18.72 -0.23 12.27
C GLN A 26 -17.91 -0.15 10.96
N ASP A 27 -18.56 -0.12 9.79
CA ASP A 27 -17.94 0.31 8.53
C ASP A 27 -17.82 1.85 8.47
N VAL A 28 -17.28 2.45 9.54
CA VAL A 28 -16.76 3.81 9.50
C VAL A 28 -15.73 3.81 8.38
N ASN A 29 -15.95 4.62 7.35
CA ASN A 29 -15.10 4.77 6.16
C ASN A 29 -13.63 4.98 6.52
N ILE A 30 -12.90 3.89 6.81
CA ILE A 30 -11.45 3.92 6.95
C ILE A 30 -10.95 4.16 5.53
N VAL A 31 -10.58 5.40 5.25
CA VAL A 31 -9.95 5.77 3.99
C VAL A 31 -8.72 4.89 3.86
N LYS A 32 -8.79 3.95 2.91
CA LYS A 32 -7.68 3.04 2.70
C LYS A 32 -6.48 3.87 2.22
N ARG A 33 -5.27 3.56 2.66
CA ARG A 33 -4.05 4.27 2.22
C ARG A 33 -2.84 3.35 2.21
N ILE A 34 -2.07 3.37 1.12
CA ILE A 34 -0.75 2.74 1.07
C ILE A 34 0.31 3.75 1.49
N ILE A 35 1.24 3.32 2.35
CA ILE A 35 2.37 4.12 2.84
C ILE A 35 3.65 3.43 2.37
N PRO A 36 4.20 3.83 1.20
CA PRO A 36 5.42 3.24 0.68
C PRO A 36 6.65 3.80 1.41
N GLN A 37 7.67 2.95 1.58
CA GLN A 37 8.90 3.27 2.28
C GLN A 37 10.09 2.63 1.56
N LEU A 38 11.14 3.42 1.34
CA LEU A 38 12.42 2.89 0.87
C LEU A 38 13.11 2.21 2.04
N LEU A 39 13.36 0.90 1.94
CA LEU A 39 14.00 0.16 3.02
C LEU A 39 15.52 0.15 2.86
N LYS A 40 16.00 -0.32 1.71
CA LYS A 40 17.42 -0.58 1.48
C LYS A 40 17.80 -0.38 0.02
N LEU A 41 19.02 0.11 -0.17
CA LEU A 41 19.75 0.12 -1.42
C LEU A 41 20.94 -0.80 -1.23
N LYS A 42 20.95 -1.95 -1.90
CA LYS A 42 22.06 -2.89 -1.82
C LYS A 42 22.85 -2.84 -3.12
N LYS A 43 24.11 -2.40 -3.06
CA LYS A 43 25.04 -2.54 -4.17
C LYS A 43 25.45 -4.01 -4.25
N THR A 44 25.05 -4.70 -5.32
CA THR A 44 25.33 -6.14 -5.55
C THR A 44 26.50 -6.37 -6.51
N GLY A 45 27.16 -5.30 -6.94
CA GLY A 45 28.34 -5.29 -7.78
C GLY A 45 28.72 -3.86 -8.14
N GLU A 46 29.78 -3.67 -8.92
CA GLU A 46 30.27 -2.34 -9.27
C GLU A 46 29.23 -1.51 -10.06
N HIS A 47 28.47 -2.19 -10.92
CA HIS A 47 27.46 -1.63 -11.82
C HIS A 47 26.04 -2.12 -11.55
N LYS A 48 25.76 -2.68 -10.36
CA LYS A 48 24.44 -3.24 -10.02
C LYS A 48 23.98 -2.83 -8.64
N MET A 49 22.72 -2.41 -8.55
CA MET A 49 22.04 -2.04 -7.31
C MET A 49 20.67 -2.71 -7.24
N VAL A 50 20.28 -3.09 -6.04
CA VAL A 50 18.93 -3.58 -5.74
C VAL A 50 18.24 -2.57 -4.84
N LEU A 51 17.11 -2.06 -5.31
CA LEU A 51 16.21 -1.18 -4.59
C LEU A 51 15.13 -2.03 -3.91
N GLU A 52 15.12 -2.08 -2.58
CA GLU A 52 14.07 -2.73 -1.81
C GLU A 52 13.06 -1.70 -1.31
N VAL A 53 11.82 -1.83 -1.78
CA VAL A 53 10.71 -0.97 -1.39
C VAL A 53 9.73 -1.75 -0.56
N ARG A 54 9.38 -1.22 0.62
CA ARG A 54 8.33 -1.74 1.49
C ARG A 54 7.10 -0.89 1.42
N TRP A 55 5.99 -1.46 1.87
CA TRP A 55 4.78 -0.70 2.09
C TRP A 55 4.07 -1.15 3.35
N ASP A 56 3.49 -0.17 4.03
CA ASP A 56 2.44 -0.36 5.01
C ASP A 56 1.15 0.26 4.49
N GLY A 57 0.10 0.26 5.29
CA GLY A 57 -1.15 0.88 4.92
C GLY A 57 -2.25 0.69 5.95
N ILE A 58 -3.22 1.59 5.86
CA ILE A 58 -4.37 1.67 6.75
C ILE A 58 -5.59 1.21 5.97
N GLY A 59 -6.45 0.38 6.56
CA GLY A 59 -7.71 -0.05 5.94
C GLY A 59 -7.58 -1.04 4.76
N ILE A 60 -6.38 -1.56 4.49
CA ILE A 60 -6.14 -2.50 3.37
C ILE A 60 -6.05 -3.93 3.92
N LYS A 61 -6.88 -4.83 3.40
CA LYS A 61 -6.83 -6.25 3.79
C LYS A 61 -5.62 -6.93 3.17
N ASN A 62 -5.01 -7.87 3.90
CA ASN A 62 -3.79 -8.58 3.49
C ASN A 62 -3.87 -9.28 2.12
N HIS A 63 -5.05 -9.68 1.68
CA HIS A 63 -5.26 -10.34 0.39
C HIS A 63 -5.50 -9.38 -0.78
N GLU A 64 -5.67 -8.08 -0.52
CA GLU A 64 -5.89 -7.08 -1.56
C GLU A 64 -4.65 -6.97 -2.46
N SER A 65 -4.89 -6.74 -3.75
CA SER A 65 -3.82 -6.64 -4.75
C SER A 65 -3.12 -5.29 -4.66
N VAL A 66 -1.79 -5.32 -4.65
CA VAL A 66 -0.93 -4.14 -4.78
C VAL A 66 -0.12 -4.29 -6.05
N ILE A 67 -0.19 -3.31 -6.94
CA ILE A 67 0.62 -3.32 -8.16
C ILE A 67 1.67 -2.22 -8.04
N THR A 68 2.93 -2.55 -8.17
CA THR A 68 4.02 -1.58 -8.14
C THR A 68 4.63 -1.43 -9.54
N LYS A 69 4.77 -0.18 -9.99
CA LYS A 69 5.31 0.15 -11.31
C LYS A 69 6.44 1.16 -11.16
N PHE A 70 7.62 0.77 -11.63
CA PHE A 70 8.79 1.64 -11.65
C PHE A 70 8.77 2.49 -12.94
N TYR A 71 8.63 3.81 -12.79
CA TYR A 71 8.36 4.71 -13.92
C TYR A 71 9.64 5.24 -14.57
N GLY A 72 10.63 5.63 -13.75
CA GLY A 72 11.82 6.33 -14.22
C GLY A 72 12.73 6.77 -13.08
N CYS A 73 13.95 7.16 -13.42
CA CYS A 73 14.83 7.90 -12.54
C CYS A 73 15.40 9.12 -13.26
N THR A 74 15.64 10.20 -12.53
CA THR A 74 16.34 11.39 -13.00
C THR A 74 17.63 11.58 -12.22
N PRO A 75 18.74 12.01 -12.86
CA PRO A 75 18.87 12.29 -14.29
C PRO A 75 18.85 11.02 -15.17
N ASN A 76 18.39 11.18 -16.42
CA ASN A 76 18.34 10.09 -17.39
C ASN A 76 19.76 9.64 -17.75
N GLY A 77 19.97 8.34 -17.94
CA GLY A 77 21.27 7.77 -18.33
C GLY A 77 22.12 7.30 -17.15
N THR A 78 21.92 7.82 -15.94
CA THR A 78 22.65 7.41 -14.73
C THR A 78 22.33 5.97 -14.30
N LEU A 79 21.05 5.57 -14.46
CA LEU A 79 20.55 4.23 -14.13
C LEU A 79 19.79 3.63 -15.31
N THR A 80 19.90 2.32 -15.49
CA THR A 80 18.99 1.54 -16.34
C THR A 80 18.26 0.52 -15.50
N PHE A 81 16.97 0.34 -15.76
CA PHE A 81 16.14 -0.63 -15.06
C PHE A 81 15.21 -1.28 -16.06
N LYS A 82 14.82 -2.51 -15.77
CA LYS A 82 13.75 -3.15 -16.53
C LYS A 82 12.42 -2.54 -16.10
N ARG A 83 11.67 -1.95 -17.03
CA ARG A 83 10.30 -1.50 -16.76
C ARG A 83 9.44 -2.71 -16.43
N ASP A 84 9.30 -2.97 -15.14
CA ASP A 84 8.50 -4.08 -14.64
C ASP A 84 7.31 -3.56 -13.83
N LYS A 85 6.12 -4.04 -14.22
CA LYS A 85 4.91 -3.96 -13.43
C LYS A 85 4.83 -5.23 -12.60
N LYS A 86 4.97 -5.13 -11.28
CA LYS A 86 4.92 -6.27 -10.39
C LYS A 86 3.57 -6.30 -9.67
N LYS A 87 2.94 -7.47 -9.63
CA LYS A 87 1.69 -7.70 -8.91
C LYS A 87 2.02 -8.41 -7.60
N HIS A 88 1.49 -7.89 -6.51
CA HIS A 88 1.73 -8.34 -5.14
C HIS A 88 0.40 -8.46 -4.40
N LYS A 89 0.42 -9.16 -3.27
CA LYS A 89 -0.60 -9.00 -2.24
C LYS A 89 -0.13 -7.95 -1.24
N PHE A 90 -1.05 -7.26 -0.59
CA PHE A 90 -0.70 -6.31 0.47
C PHE A 90 0.12 -7.00 1.58
N SER A 91 -0.15 -8.28 1.87
CA SER A 91 0.62 -9.12 2.79
C SER A 91 2.10 -9.31 2.45
N ASP A 92 2.51 -9.10 1.19
CA ASP A 92 3.91 -9.27 0.79
C ASP A 92 4.79 -8.20 1.44
N ARG A 93 4.21 -7.00 1.68
CA ARG A 93 4.82 -5.84 2.37
C ARG A 93 6.12 -5.31 1.78
N LYS A 94 6.61 -5.90 0.68
CA LYS A 94 7.86 -5.52 0.03
C LYS A 94 7.99 -6.03 -1.40
N THR A 95 8.81 -5.34 -2.17
CA THR A 95 9.27 -5.74 -3.50
C THR A 95 10.69 -5.24 -3.74
N THR A 96 11.37 -5.80 -4.72
CA THR A 96 12.73 -5.42 -5.10
C THR A 96 12.81 -5.04 -6.57
N TYR A 97 13.70 -4.11 -6.92
CA TYR A 97 13.99 -3.74 -8.30
C TYR A 97 15.49 -3.79 -8.54
N GLU A 98 15.89 -4.40 -9.65
CA GLU A 98 17.29 -4.42 -10.09
C GLU A 98 17.56 -3.22 -11.00
N LEU A 99 18.60 -2.48 -10.64
CA LEU A 99 19.05 -1.27 -11.32
C LEU A 99 20.51 -1.49 -11.75
N ALA A 100 20.80 -1.21 -13.02
CA ALA A 100 22.16 -1.12 -13.53
C ALA A 100 22.66 0.32 -13.38
N ILE A 101 23.87 0.47 -12.84
CA ILE A 101 24.51 1.76 -12.59
C ILE A 101 25.49 2.07 -13.71
N HIS A 102 25.29 3.21 -14.38
CA HIS A 102 26.22 3.72 -15.40
C HIS A 102 27.11 4.84 -14.87
N GLU A 103 26.59 5.66 -13.97
CA GLU A 103 27.35 6.71 -13.29
C GLU A 103 27.23 6.58 -11.78
N THR A 104 28.35 6.68 -11.07
CA THR A 104 28.43 6.56 -9.60
C THR A 104 28.55 7.93 -8.94
N LYS A 105 28.12 8.05 -7.69
CA LYS A 105 28.15 9.28 -6.87
C LYS A 105 27.28 10.41 -7.42
N VAL A 106 26.26 10.06 -8.20
CA VAL A 106 25.27 11.01 -8.73
C VAL A 106 23.99 10.91 -7.90
N PRO A 107 23.42 12.02 -7.42
CA PRO A 107 22.11 12.01 -6.80
C PRO A 107 21.04 11.66 -7.85
N VAL A 108 20.25 10.64 -7.55
CA VAL A 108 19.16 10.15 -8.41
C VAL A 108 17.83 10.19 -7.67
N GLU A 109 16.79 10.58 -8.39
CA GLU A 109 15.41 10.52 -7.93
C GLU A 109 14.65 9.51 -8.78
N CYS A 110 14.16 8.45 -8.16
CA CYS A 110 13.40 7.40 -8.83
C CYS A 110 11.92 7.44 -8.45
N PHE A 111 11.06 7.29 -9.45
CA PHE A 111 9.61 7.38 -9.31
C PHE A 111 9.00 5.98 -9.31
N LEU A 112 8.29 5.66 -8.23
CA LEU A 112 7.53 4.43 -8.09
C LEU A 112 6.04 4.75 -7.90
N GLU A 113 5.21 4.07 -8.67
CA GLU A 113 3.76 4.18 -8.61
C GLU A 113 3.16 2.90 -8.02
N PHE A 114 2.29 3.06 -7.03
CA PHE A 114 1.43 2.01 -6.50
C PHE A 114 0.04 2.15 -7.13
N ILE A 115 -0.36 1.13 -7.87
CA ILE A 115 -1.62 1.05 -8.62
C ILE A 115 -2.53 0.02 -7.94
N GLY A 116 -3.79 0.39 -7.73
CA GLY A 116 -4.84 -0.42 -7.11
C GLY A 116 -6.07 0.44 -6.85
N ASP A 117 -6.90 0.08 -5.86
CA ASP A 117 -8.01 0.94 -5.37
C ASP A 117 -7.52 2.27 -4.78
N LEU A 118 -6.20 2.39 -4.58
CA LEU A 118 -5.51 3.54 -4.04
C LEU A 118 -4.29 3.81 -4.91
N GLN A 119 -4.38 4.84 -5.73
CA GLN A 119 -3.22 5.32 -6.47
C GLN A 119 -2.33 6.12 -5.53
N THR A 120 -1.09 5.70 -5.33
CA THR A 120 -0.11 6.44 -4.53
C THR A 120 1.21 6.49 -5.27
N ASN A 121 1.67 7.72 -5.53
CA ASN A 121 2.95 7.96 -6.18
C ASN A 121 3.98 8.33 -5.13
N THR A 122 5.19 7.79 -5.27
CA THR A 122 6.30 8.10 -4.37
C THR A 122 7.58 8.29 -5.16
N THR A 123 8.41 9.19 -4.65
CA THR A 123 9.73 9.48 -5.20
C THR A 123 10.77 9.11 -4.16
N PHE A 124 11.75 8.31 -4.56
CA PHE A 124 12.86 7.91 -3.71
C PHE A 124 14.13 8.58 -4.20
N ARG A 125 14.80 9.30 -3.28
CA ARG A 125 16.06 9.99 -3.56
C ARG A 125 17.22 9.24 -2.93
N PHE A 126 18.27 8.99 -3.71
CA PHE A 126 19.48 8.32 -3.24
C PHE A 126 20.69 8.64 -4.12
N HIS A 127 21.88 8.18 -3.74
CA HIS A 127 23.09 8.30 -4.54
C HIS A 127 23.48 6.94 -5.12
N THR A 128 24.03 6.93 -6.33
CA THR A 128 24.52 5.73 -7.03
C THR A 128 25.92 5.29 -6.61
#